data_AF-A0A7C0WTQ3-F1
#
_entry.id   AF-A0A7C0WTQ3-F1
#
_cell.length_a   1.000
_cell.length_b   1.000
_cell.length_c   1.000
_cell.angle_alpha   90.00
_cell.angle_beta   90.00
_cell.angle_gamma   90.00
#
_symmetry.space_group_name_H-M   'P 1'
#
loop_
_entity.id
_entity.type
_entity.pdbx_description
1 polymer ?
#
loop_
_entity_poly.entity_id
_entity_poly.type
_entity_poly.pdbx_seq_one_letter_code
_entity_poly.pdbx_strand_id
1 'polypeptide(L)'
;MFKRLFGRKKKEKTLAFDPTNLTLDKLQPGWFVDFDMKTWRVIAKSRYDMGDGFEMLEWELESGDERRFLCREEDDRVYWTWVRKVPVGMIDPGLKDHILKYEDPPEEIVFDGITFEMESYGGGYFYKNCVGPGIPFLYWDYESENERYVLTIEQWGDTDFEAAAGEYVEEYQFSNILPSSAG
;
A
#
# COMPACT_ATOMS: atom_id res chain seq x y z
N MET A 1 36.02 28.67 46.22
CA MET A 1 36.26 27.47 45.38
C MET A 1 35.19 26.44 45.73
N PHE A 2 34.12 26.32 44.95
CA PHE A 2 33.16 25.21 45.04
C PHE A 2 32.70 24.87 43.62
N LYS A 3 33.16 23.70 43.12
CA LYS A 3 32.64 23.02 41.94
C LYS A 3 31.48 22.12 42.38
N ARG A 4 30.37 22.10 41.64
CA ARG A 4 29.46 20.95 41.45
C ARG A 4 28.53 21.28 40.27
N LEU A 5 28.90 20.88 39.05
CA LEU A 5 28.47 19.63 38.38
C LEU A 5 26.98 19.63 38.03
N PHE A 6 26.66 20.22 36.87
CA PHE A 6 25.40 20.04 36.16
C PHE A 6 25.30 18.60 35.65
N GLY A 7 24.46 17.78 36.27
CA GLY A 7 24.05 16.50 35.73
C GLY A 7 22.99 16.69 34.65
N ARG A 8 23.38 16.59 33.38
CA ARG A 8 22.43 16.44 32.26
C ARG A 8 21.79 15.05 32.41
N LYS A 9 20.53 14.98 32.85
CA LYS A 9 19.75 13.74 32.75
C LYS A 9 19.61 13.39 31.26
N LYS A 10 20.19 12.26 30.84
CA LYS A 10 19.80 11.61 29.58
C LYS A 10 18.31 11.30 29.71
N LYS A 11 17.47 11.92 28.88
CA LYS A 11 16.11 11.42 28.68
C LYS A 11 16.27 10.04 28.06
N GLU A 12 15.92 8.99 28.80
CA GLU A 12 15.65 7.70 28.19
C GLU A 12 14.58 7.93 27.13
N LYS A 13 14.92 7.67 25.86
CA LYS A 13 13.93 7.60 24.79
C LYS A 13 13.11 6.34 25.09
N THR A 14 12.00 6.49 25.80
CA THR A 14 10.97 5.46 25.81
C THR A 14 10.55 5.25 24.36
N LEU A 15 10.75 4.03 23.86
CA LEU A 15 10.25 3.66 22.54
C LEU A 15 8.71 3.82 22.56
N ALA A 16 8.16 4.41 21.51
CA ALA A 16 6.71 4.58 21.38
C ALA A 16 5.97 3.27 21.05
N PHE A 17 6.68 2.14 20.98
CA PHE A 17 6.19 0.83 20.57
C PHE A 17 6.82 -0.28 21.42
N ASP A 18 6.16 -1.44 21.50
CA ASP A 18 6.69 -2.65 22.12
C ASP A 18 7.60 -3.40 21.13
N PRO A 19 8.92 -3.48 21.36
CA PRO A 19 9.85 -4.13 20.45
C PRO A 19 9.70 -5.66 20.40
N THR A 20 8.92 -6.27 21.29
CA THR A 20 8.69 -7.73 21.32
C THR A 20 7.43 -8.17 20.60
N ASN A 21 6.63 -7.23 20.10
CA ASN A 21 5.37 -7.48 19.41
C ASN A 21 5.25 -6.59 18.16
N LEU A 22 6.15 -6.81 17.20
CA LEU A 22 6.16 -6.10 15.91
C LEU A 22 5.37 -6.92 14.88
N THR A 23 4.34 -6.29 14.33
CA THR A 23 3.43 -6.83 13.31
C THR A 23 3.42 -5.89 12.10
N LEU A 24 2.98 -6.35 10.93
CA LEU A 24 3.04 -5.58 9.69
C LEU A 24 2.22 -4.27 9.75
N ASP A 25 1.06 -4.29 10.41
CA ASP A 25 0.19 -3.11 10.56
C ASP A 25 0.87 -1.95 11.33
N LYS A 26 1.93 -2.25 12.08
CA LYS A 26 2.70 -1.27 12.85
C LYS A 26 3.83 -0.60 12.08
N LEU A 27 4.13 -1.06 10.86
CA LEU A 27 5.18 -0.48 10.02
C LEU A 27 5.04 1.05 9.91
N GLN A 28 6.15 1.75 10.06
CA GLN A 28 6.23 3.22 9.98
C GLN A 28 7.28 3.64 8.94
N PRO A 29 7.11 4.82 8.30
CA PRO A 29 8.16 5.40 7.47
C PRO A 29 9.52 5.41 8.17
N GLY A 30 10.53 4.91 7.46
CA GLY A 30 11.90 4.71 7.93
C GLY A 30 12.19 3.30 8.45
N TRP A 31 11.19 2.48 8.78
CA TRP A 31 11.40 1.10 9.23
C TRP A 31 11.83 0.20 8.06
N PHE A 32 12.40 -0.95 8.40
CA PHE A 32 12.79 -1.99 7.45
C PHE A 32 12.03 -3.29 7.72
N VAL A 33 11.80 -4.08 6.69
CA VAL A 33 11.21 -5.42 6.74
C VAL A 33 11.82 -6.29 5.66
N ASP A 34 12.03 -7.58 5.93
CA ASP A 34 12.52 -8.54 4.94
C ASP A 34 11.36 -9.31 4.31
N PHE A 35 11.36 -9.38 2.98
CA PHE A 35 10.41 -10.15 2.18
C PHE A 35 11.08 -10.58 0.86
N ASP A 36 10.83 -11.83 0.45
CA ASP A 36 11.38 -12.42 -0.78
C ASP A 36 12.90 -12.19 -0.96
N MET A 37 13.67 -12.54 0.08
CA MET A 37 15.14 -12.40 0.15
C MET A 37 15.68 -10.96 -0.02
N LYS A 38 14.81 -9.94 0.07
CA LYS A 38 15.19 -8.52 0.04
C LYS A 38 14.79 -7.81 1.31
N THR A 39 15.60 -6.84 1.70
CA THR A 39 15.23 -5.87 2.74
C THR A 39 14.58 -4.66 2.08
N TRP A 40 13.39 -4.34 2.56
CA TRP A 40 12.55 -3.24 2.09
C TRP A 40 12.50 -2.14 3.14
N ARG A 41 12.66 -0.90 2.71
CA ARG A 41 12.48 0.28 3.56
C ARG A 41 11.09 0.85 3.34
N VAL A 42 10.33 1.04 4.41
CA VAL A 42 9.06 1.78 4.37
C VAL A 42 9.37 3.26 4.16
N ILE A 43 8.82 3.87 3.12
CA ILE A 43 9.04 5.29 2.82
C ILE A 43 7.80 6.15 3.02
N ALA A 44 6.60 5.57 2.91
CA ALA A 44 5.34 6.24 3.19
C ALA A 44 4.30 5.26 3.75
N LYS A 45 3.28 5.81 4.40
CA LYS A 45 2.06 5.12 4.79
C LYS A 45 0.88 6.02 4.46
N SER A 46 -0.04 5.58 3.62
CA SER A 46 -1.24 6.33 3.23
C SER A 46 -2.49 5.55 3.63
N ARG A 47 -3.64 6.23 3.57
CA ARG A 47 -4.95 5.60 3.83
C ARG A 47 -5.90 5.93 2.70
N TYR A 48 -6.77 4.99 2.39
CA TYR A 48 -7.92 5.15 1.52
C TYR A 48 -9.19 4.99 2.34
N ASP A 49 -10.14 5.89 2.14
CA ASP A 49 -11.51 5.79 2.63
C ASP A 49 -12.38 5.37 1.45
N MET A 50 -12.83 4.12 1.46
CA MET A 50 -13.61 3.52 0.37
C MET A 50 -15.13 3.76 0.54
N GLY A 51 -15.52 4.56 1.53
CA GLY A 51 -16.93 4.75 1.90
C GLY A 51 -17.47 3.65 2.81
N ASP A 52 -18.68 3.85 3.33
CA ASP A 52 -19.42 2.90 4.19
C ASP A 52 -18.65 2.34 5.41
N GLY A 53 -17.61 3.04 5.85
CA GLY A 53 -16.77 2.64 6.98
C GLY A 53 -15.61 1.72 6.62
N PHE A 54 -15.41 1.42 5.34
CA PHE A 54 -14.28 0.64 4.84
C PHE A 54 -13.04 1.52 4.63
N GLU A 55 -11.92 1.07 5.17
CA GLU A 55 -10.63 1.74 5.01
C GLU A 55 -9.57 0.74 4.53
N MET A 56 -8.71 1.20 3.61
CA MET A 56 -7.49 0.49 3.22
C MET A 56 -6.27 1.29 3.68
N LEU A 57 -5.25 0.58 4.19
CA LEU A 57 -3.94 1.14 4.46
C LEU A 57 -2.95 0.69 3.40
N GLU A 58 -2.15 1.62 2.90
CA GLU A 58 -1.08 1.34 1.95
C GLU A 58 0.26 1.77 2.56
N TRP A 59 1.26 0.91 2.48
CA TRP A 59 2.66 1.27 2.72
C TRP A 59 3.40 1.26 1.39
N GLU A 60 4.14 2.32 1.10
CA GLU A 60 5.09 2.35 -0.02
C GLU A 60 6.46 1.91 0.50
N LEU A 61 7.06 0.91 -0.16
CA LEU A 61 8.35 0.33 0.20
C LEU A 61 9.33 0.40 -0.96
N GLU A 62 10.60 0.62 -0.64
CA GLU A 62 11.69 0.64 -1.61
C GLU A 62 12.80 -0.36 -1.28
N SER A 63 13.42 -0.93 -2.32
CA SER A 63 14.65 -1.71 -2.22
C SER A 63 15.49 -1.46 -3.48
N GLY A 64 16.57 -0.67 -3.36
CA GLY A 64 17.34 -0.24 -4.53
C GLY A 64 16.53 0.70 -5.43
N ASP A 65 16.32 0.30 -6.68
CA ASP A 65 15.47 0.98 -7.67
C ASP A 65 14.03 0.43 -7.73
N GLU A 66 13.73 -0.62 -6.97
CA GLU A 66 12.40 -1.22 -6.94
C GLU A 66 11.49 -0.52 -5.95
N ARG A 67 10.22 -0.38 -6.35
CA ARG A 67 9.11 0.03 -5.49
C ARG A 67 8.01 -1.01 -5.44
N ARG A 68 7.42 -1.15 -4.26
CA ARG A 68 6.28 -2.01 -3.97
C ARG A 68 5.34 -1.30 -3.02
N PHE A 69 4.08 -1.71 -3.09
CA PHE A 69 3.03 -1.23 -2.22
C PHE A 69 2.47 -2.45 -1.49
N LEU A 70 2.50 -2.39 -0.17
CA LEU A 70 1.85 -3.36 0.69
C LEU A 70 0.51 -2.75 1.08
N CYS A 71 -0.60 -3.37 0.71
CA CYS A 71 -1.93 -2.90 1.07
C CYS A 71 -2.54 -3.82 2.12
N ARG A 72 -3.28 -3.24 3.06
CA ARG A 72 -4.08 -3.97 4.05
C ARG A 72 -5.52 -3.52 3.96
N GLU A 73 -6.40 -4.49 3.82
CA GLU A 73 -7.84 -4.29 3.85
C GLU A 73 -8.45 -5.19 4.92
N GLU A 74 -9.51 -4.70 5.55
CA GLU A 74 -10.25 -5.43 6.57
C GLU A 74 -11.75 -5.29 6.29
N ASP A 75 -12.35 -6.39 5.85
CA ASP A 75 -13.80 -6.54 5.70
C ASP A 75 -14.27 -7.70 6.59
N ASP A 76 -14.33 -8.94 6.07
CA ASP A 76 -14.64 -10.14 6.83
C ASP A 76 -13.41 -10.75 7.53
N ARG A 77 -12.25 -10.62 6.88
CA ARG A 77 -10.91 -10.96 7.37
C ARG A 77 -9.93 -9.87 6.96
N VAL A 78 -8.69 -10.01 7.45
CA VAL A 78 -7.59 -9.13 7.04
C VAL A 78 -6.95 -9.70 5.79
N TYR A 79 -6.88 -8.89 4.75
CA TYR A 79 -6.21 -9.22 3.50
C TYR A 79 -4.97 -8.35 3.34
N TRP A 80 -3.90 -8.95 2.81
CA TRP A 80 -2.70 -8.24 2.43
C TRP A 80 -2.36 -8.49 0.97
N THR A 81 -2.05 -7.43 0.23
CA THR A 81 -1.58 -7.54 -1.15
C THR A 81 -0.22 -6.88 -1.29
N TRP A 82 0.61 -7.45 -2.15
CA TRP A 82 1.94 -6.95 -2.48
C TRP A 82 2.00 -6.62 -3.97
N VAL A 83 1.89 -5.34 -4.29
CA VAL A 83 1.66 -4.87 -5.66
C VAL A 83 2.76 -3.93 -6.14
N ARG A 84 2.85 -3.78 -7.46
CA ARG A 84 3.66 -2.75 -8.12
C ARG A 84 2.76 -1.95 -9.05
N LYS A 85 3.07 -0.66 -9.23
CA LYS A 85 2.41 0.14 -10.26
C LYS A 85 2.77 -0.42 -11.65
N VAL A 86 1.78 -0.46 -12.52
CA VAL A 86 1.89 -0.89 -13.92
C VAL A 86 1.37 0.22 -14.82
N PRO A 87 2.06 0.58 -15.92
CA PRO A 87 1.51 1.52 -16.86
C PRO A 87 0.22 0.94 -17.47
N VAL A 88 -0.88 1.70 -17.40
CA VAL A 88 -2.19 1.25 -17.91
C VAL A 88 -2.13 0.77 -19.36
N GLY A 89 -1.32 1.43 -20.21
CA GLY A 89 -1.14 1.02 -21.61
C GLY A 89 -0.38 -0.32 -21.80
N MET A 90 0.22 -0.88 -20.75
CA MET A 90 0.76 -2.25 -20.78
C MET A 90 -0.30 -3.31 -20.45
N ILE A 91 -1.41 -2.93 -19.83
CA ILE A 91 -2.57 -3.80 -19.62
C ILE A 91 -3.28 -3.92 -20.97
N ASP A 92 -3.80 -2.80 -21.47
CA ASP A 92 -4.36 -2.68 -22.81
C ASP A 92 -4.14 -1.22 -23.29
N PRO A 93 -3.50 -1.01 -24.46
CA PRO A 93 -3.30 0.33 -25.03
C PRO A 93 -4.57 1.16 -25.20
N GLY A 94 -5.73 0.53 -25.38
CA GLY A 94 -7.04 1.17 -25.55
C GLY A 94 -7.85 1.33 -24.26
N LEU A 95 -7.35 0.86 -23.12
CA LEU A 95 -8.11 0.81 -21.87
C LEU A 95 -8.55 2.19 -21.39
N LYS A 96 -7.66 3.20 -21.44
CA LYS A 96 -8.01 4.57 -21.04
C LYS A 96 -9.14 5.14 -21.90
N ASP A 97 -9.03 4.97 -23.22
CA ASP A 97 -10.06 5.44 -24.16
C ASP A 97 -11.38 4.69 -23.98
N HIS A 98 -11.32 3.41 -23.58
CA HIS A 98 -12.49 2.62 -23.23
C HIS A 98 -13.19 3.21 -22.00
N ILE A 99 -12.47 3.37 -20.88
CA ILE A 99 -13.05 3.90 -19.64
C ILE A 99 -13.61 5.30 -19.86
N LEU A 100 -12.91 6.18 -20.57
CA LEU A 100 -13.41 7.53 -20.86
C LEU A 100 -14.67 7.55 -21.72
N LYS A 101 -14.90 6.51 -22.53
CA LYS A 101 -16.05 6.40 -23.42
C LYS A 101 -17.24 5.70 -22.78
N TYR A 102 -16.97 4.70 -21.96
CA TYR A 102 -17.98 3.80 -21.38
C TYR A 102 -18.17 4.00 -19.88
N GLU A 103 -17.42 4.91 -19.27
CA GLU A 103 -17.35 5.22 -17.83
C GLU A 103 -16.73 4.12 -16.98
N ASP A 104 -16.85 2.86 -17.39
CA ASP A 104 -16.26 1.69 -16.75
C ASP A 104 -15.26 0.96 -17.67
N PRO A 105 -14.24 0.29 -17.11
CA PRO A 105 -13.41 -0.67 -17.81
C PRO A 105 -14.16 -1.99 -18.09
N PRO A 106 -13.62 -2.88 -18.93
CA PRO A 106 -14.19 -4.22 -19.14
C PRO A 106 -14.31 -5.02 -17.83
N GLU A 107 -15.34 -5.87 -17.71
CA GLU A 107 -15.51 -6.80 -16.58
C GLU A 107 -14.38 -7.84 -16.51
N GLU A 108 -13.77 -8.19 -17.64
CA GLU A 108 -12.65 -9.11 -17.72
C GLU A 108 -11.44 -8.42 -18.37
N ILE A 109 -10.26 -8.58 -17.76
CA ILE A 109 -8.99 -8.08 -18.28
C ILE A 109 -7.97 -9.22 -18.34
N VAL A 110 -7.22 -9.29 -19.44
CA VAL A 110 -6.08 -10.20 -19.56
C VAL A 110 -4.79 -9.40 -19.45
N PHE A 111 -3.97 -9.70 -18.45
CA PHE A 111 -2.67 -9.05 -18.23
C PHE A 111 -1.62 -10.09 -17.83
N ASP A 112 -0.45 -10.04 -18.47
CA ASP A 112 0.67 -10.97 -18.23
C ASP A 112 0.28 -12.48 -18.31
N GLY A 113 -0.69 -12.79 -19.19
CA GLY A 113 -1.20 -14.15 -19.39
C GLY A 113 -2.16 -14.65 -18.30
N ILE A 114 -2.58 -13.76 -17.39
CA ILE A 114 -3.57 -14.04 -16.34
C ILE A 114 -4.88 -13.33 -16.72
N THR A 115 -5.99 -14.05 -16.60
CA THR A 115 -7.34 -13.47 -16.69
C THR A 115 -7.76 -12.99 -15.31
N PHE A 116 -8.25 -11.76 -15.27
CA PHE A 116 -8.76 -11.07 -14.09
C PHE A 116 -10.23 -10.72 -14.30
N GLU A 117 -11.07 -11.04 -13.32
CA GLU A 117 -12.50 -10.70 -13.27
C GLU A 117 -12.71 -9.56 -12.27
N MET A 118 -13.58 -8.61 -12.61
CA MET A 118 -13.88 -7.46 -11.75
C MET A 118 -14.70 -7.92 -10.54
N GLU A 119 -14.17 -7.68 -9.35
CA GLU A 119 -14.81 -8.06 -8.08
C GLU A 119 -15.48 -6.88 -7.39
N SER A 120 -14.86 -5.69 -7.48
CA SER A 120 -15.42 -4.49 -6.86
C SER A 120 -15.04 -3.22 -7.63
N TYR A 121 -15.84 -2.19 -7.45
CA TYR A 121 -15.58 -0.87 -7.99
C TYR A 121 -16.29 0.18 -7.15
N GLY A 122 -15.80 1.42 -7.22
CA GLY A 122 -16.40 2.50 -6.45
C GLY A 122 -15.63 3.81 -6.56
N GLY A 123 -16.02 4.73 -5.68
CA GLY A 123 -15.31 5.98 -5.48
C GLY A 123 -14.91 6.14 -4.03
N GLY A 124 -13.73 6.70 -3.81
CA GLY A 124 -13.18 6.88 -2.47
C GLY A 124 -12.39 8.17 -2.31
N TYR A 125 -11.75 8.32 -1.16
CA TYR A 125 -10.82 9.40 -0.86
C TYR A 125 -9.47 8.87 -0.40
N PHE A 126 -8.41 9.30 -1.07
CA PHE A 126 -7.04 9.00 -0.70
C PHE A 126 -6.43 10.09 0.19
N TYR A 127 -5.78 9.67 1.27
CA TYR A 127 -5.10 10.52 2.24
C TYR A 127 -3.62 10.18 2.26
N LYS A 128 -2.86 10.93 1.45
CA LYS A 128 -1.40 10.81 1.38
C LYS A 128 -0.78 11.00 2.76
N ASN A 129 0.10 10.08 3.17
CA ASN A 129 0.72 10.12 4.50
C ASN A 129 -0.28 10.10 5.67
N CYS A 130 -1.50 9.60 5.44
CA CYS A 130 -2.63 9.58 6.37
C CYS A 130 -3.05 10.98 6.89
N VAL A 131 -2.72 12.07 6.19
CA VAL A 131 -2.99 13.45 6.63
C VAL A 131 -3.53 14.31 5.49
N GLY A 132 -4.12 15.46 5.87
CA GLY A 132 -4.59 16.45 4.90
C GLY A 132 -5.98 16.15 4.34
N PRO A 133 -6.41 16.90 3.30
CA PRO A 133 -7.68 16.65 2.64
C PRO A 133 -7.62 15.35 1.81
N GLY A 134 -8.72 14.63 1.79
CA GLY A 134 -8.89 13.46 0.92
C GLY A 134 -8.91 13.87 -0.55
N ILE A 135 -8.23 13.11 -1.39
CA ILE A 135 -8.21 13.27 -2.85
C ILE A 135 -9.21 12.27 -3.43
N PRO A 136 -10.27 12.73 -4.12
CA PRO A 136 -11.26 11.83 -4.69
C PRO A 136 -10.67 11.03 -5.85
N PHE A 137 -11.06 9.76 -5.94
CA PHE A 137 -10.67 8.85 -7.00
C PHE A 137 -11.78 7.82 -7.25
N LEU A 138 -11.75 7.19 -8.42
CA LEU A 138 -12.51 5.98 -8.73
C LEU A 138 -11.56 4.79 -8.77
N TYR A 139 -12.08 3.60 -8.47
CA TYR A 139 -11.31 2.36 -8.56
C TYR A 139 -12.15 1.22 -9.13
N TRP A 140 -11.44 0.27 -9.74
CA TRP A 140 -11.95 -1.02 -10.16
C TRP A 140 -10.92 -2.07 -9.77
N ASP A 141 -11.32 -2.97 -8.88
CA ASP A 141 -10.51 -4.08 -8.37
C ASP A 141 -10.90 -5.37 -9.05
N TYR A 142 -9.87 -6.10 -9.45
CA TYR A 142 -9.99 -7.35 -10.15
C TYR A 142 -9.16 -8.44 -9.47
N GLU A 143 -9.65 -9.66 -9.57
CA GLU A 143 -8.98 -10.85 -9.07
C GLU A 143 -8.87 -11.92 -10.16
N SER A 144 -7.81 -12.71 -10.11
CA SER A 144 -7.71 -13.91 -10.93
C SER A 144 -8.61 -15.02 -10.38
N GLU A 145 -9.09 -15.93 -11.24
CA GLU A 145 -9.95 -17.08 -10.89
C GLU A 145 -9.44 -17.93 -9.70
N ASN A 146 -8.12 -17.98 -9.48
CA ASN A 146 -7.51 -18.73 -8.37
C ASN A 146 -7.27 -17.91 -7.10
N GLU A 147 -7.82 -16.68 -7.02
CA GLU A 147 -7.72 -15.73 -5.90
C GLU A 147 -6.27 -15.47 -5.46
N ARG A 148 -5.30 -15.60 -6.37
CA ARG A 148 -3.89 -15.39 -6.06
C ARG A 148 -3.41 -14.01 -6.47
N TYR A 149 -3.86 -13.53 -7.62
CA TYR A 149 -3.39 -12.29 -8.23
C TYR A 149 -4.46 -11.23 -8.18
N VAL A 150 -4.01 -9.99 -7.98
CA VAL A 150 -4.86 -8.81 -7.93
C VAL A 150 -4.41 -7.80 -8.98
N LEU A 151 -5.38 -7.06 -9.52
CA LEU A 151 -5.18 -5.93 -10.40
C LEU A 151 -6.16 -4.83 -10.01
N THR A 152 -5.65 -3.63 -9.75
CA THR A 152 -6.47 -2.45 -9.49
C THR A 152 -6.21 -1.42 -10.55
N ILE A 153 -7.28 -0.79 -11.05
CA ILE A 153 -7.23 0.42 -11.88
C ILE A 153 -7.81 1.56 -11.05
N GLU A 154 -7.10 2.69 -10.97
CA GLU A 154 -7.57 3.90 -10.31
C GLU A 154 -7.69 5.04 -11.34
N GLN A 155 -8.75 5.84 -11.23
CA GLN A 155 -8.90 7.08 -11.97
C GLN A 155 -8.85 8.27 -11.01
N TRP A 156 -8.01 9.25 -11.34
CA TRP A 156 -7.81 10.48 -10.60
C TRP A 156 -8.27 11.67 -11.44
N GLY A 157 -9.28 12.39 -10.95
CA GLY A 157 -9.93 13.44 -11.72
C GLY A 157 -10.50 12.89 -13.04
N ASP A 158 -10.38 13.65 -14.12
CA ASP A 158 -11.11 13.33 -15.36
C ASP A 158 -10.34 12.40 -16.30
N THR A 159 -9.00 12.37 -16.25
CA THR A 159 -8.19 11.73 -17.31
C THR A 159 -6.89 11.08 -16.83
N ASP A 160 -6.58 11.16 -15.53
CA ASP A 160 -5.39 10.53 -14.99
C ASP A 160 -5.73 9.13 -14.49
N PHE A 161 -4.89 8.16 -14.84
CA PHE A 161 -5.14 6.76 -14.55
C PHE A 161 -3.86 6.10 -14.07
N GLU A 162 -3.97 5.38 -12.97
CA GLU A 162 -2.96 4.51 -12.42
C GLU A 162 -3.47 3.07 -12.42
N ALA A 163 -2.55 2.12 -12.42
CA ALA A 163 -2.89 0.73 -12.17
C ALA A 163 -1.81 0.07 -11.32
N ALA A 164 -2.20 -0.92 -10.55
CA ALA A 164 -1.31 -1.73 -9.73
C ALA A 164 -1.65 -3.20 -9.91
N ALA A 165 -0.64 -4.06 -10.02
CA ALA A 165 -0.80 -5.49 -10.13
C ALA A 165 0.15 -6.23 -9.20
N GLY A 166 -0.27 -7.36 -8.66
CA GLY A 166 0.54 -8.15 -7.75
C GLY A 166 -0.18 -9.41 -7.27
N GLU A 167 0.11 -9.81 -6.03
CA GLU A 167 -0.44 -11.02 -5.44
C GLU A 167 -0.87 -10.80 -4.00
N TYR A 168 -1.77 -11.65 -3.53
CA TYR A 168 -2.06 -11.81 -2.11
C TYR A 168 -0.83 -12.35 -1.37
N VAL A 169 -0.56 -11.81 -0.20
CA VAL A 169 0.53 -12.20 0.67
C VAL A 169 0.03 -12.40 2.10
N GLU A 170 0.83 -13.10 2.89
CA GLU A 170 0.52 -13.43 4.27
C GLU A 170 1.55 -12.80 5.20
N GLU A 171 1.10 -12.37 6.37
CA GLU A 171 1.97 -11.67 7.32
C GLU A 171 3.20 -12.49 7.72
N TYR A 172 3.07 -13.81 7.84
CA TYR A 172 4.18 -14.70 8.20
C TYR A 172 5.27 -14.80 7.14
N GLN A 173 5.03 -14.35 5.90
CA GLN A 173 6.04 -14.32 4.84
C GLN A 173 7.04 -13.16 5.04
N PHE A 174 6.67 -12.18 5.85
CA PHE A 174 7.52 -11.05 6.21
C PHE A 174 8.27 -11.34 7.50
N SER A 175 9.53 -10.91 7.56
CA SER A 175 10.40 -11.15 8.70
C SER A 175 11.27 -9.94 9.00
N ASN A 176 12.01 -9.98 10.12
CA ASN A 176 12.96 -8.94 10.50
C ASN A 176 12.38 -7.52 10.39
N ILE A 177 11.21 -7.29 11.02
CA ILE A 177 10.67 -5.93 11.16
C ILE A 177 11.62 -5.15 12.09
N LEU A 178 12.32 -4.18 11.52
CA LEU A 178 13.34 -3.39 12.18
C LEU A 178 12.91 -1.91 12.24
N PRO A 179 12.50 -1.43 13.42
CA PRO A 179 12.27 -0.02 13.63
C PRO A 179 13.56 0.76 13.41
N SER A 180 13.47 1.85 12.63
CA SER A 180 14.59 2.79 12.59
C SER A 180 14.77 3.40 13.97
N SER A 181 16.00 3.36 14.48
CA SER A 181 16.33 4.01 15.74
C SER A 181 15.96 5.49 15.62
N ALA A 182 14.91 5.91 16.33
CA ALA A 182 14.46 7.29 16.34
C ALA A 182 15.66 8.22 16.50
N GLY A 183 15.93 9.06 15.50
CA GLY A 183 16.92 10.15 15.56
C GLY A 183 16.70 11.04 16.76
#